data_AF-G4TWZ4-F1
#
_entry.id   AF-G4TWZ4-F1
#
_cell.length_a   1.000
_cell.length_b   1.000
_cell.length_c   1.000
_cell.angle_alpha   90.00
_cell.angle_beta   90.00
_cell.angle_gamma   90.00
#
_symmetry.space_group_name_H-M   'P 1'
#
loop_
_entity.id
_entity.type
_entity.pdbx_description
1 polymer ?
#
loop_
_entity_poly.entity_id
_entity_poly.type
_entity_poly.pdbx_seq_one_letter_code
_entity_poly.pdbx_strand_id
1 'polypeptide(L)'
;MGRDPRVFTNPDSYTPERWLPEHNPGASNLPDVYDIVFGFGRRICPGRFLADRIGFTFAVAVLKTYDILPLEGEELPREFPYQDAIAR
;
A
#
# COMPACT_ATOMS: atom_id res chain seq x y z
N MET A 1 11.20 -8.76 -0.72
CA MET A 1 9.90 -9.48 -0.69
C MET A 1 8.76 -8.59 -1.17
N GLY A 2 8.46 -7.46 -0.53
CA GLY A 2 7.36 -6.57 -0.94
C GLY A 2 7.43 -5.94 -2.34
N ARG A 3 8.57 -6.05 -3.03
CA ARG A 3 8.79 -5.61 -4.42
C ARG A 3 9.44 -6.67 -5.31
N ASP A 4 9.29 -7.96 -4.95
CA ASP A 4 9.87 -9.04 -5.75
C ASP A 4 9.13 -9.16 -7.10
N PRO A 5 9.79 -8.94 -8.26
CA PRO A 5 9.14 -9.01 -9.56
C PRO A 5 8.64 -10.43 -9.91
N ARG A 6 9.09 -11.46 -9.18
CA ARG A 6 8.59 -12.83 -9.33
C ARG A 6 7.23 -13.03 -8.65
N VAL A 7 6.84 -12.11 -7.77
CA VAL A 7 5.59 -12.15 -6.99
C VAL A 7 4.62 -11.08 -7.49
N PHE A 8 5.11 -9.86 -7.74
CA PHE A 8 4.30 -8.71 -8.12
C PHE A 8 4.70 -8.20 -9.51
N THR A 9 3.76 -8.22 -10.46
CA THR A 9 3.94 -7.58 -11.78
C THR A 9 4.08 -6.07 -11.61
N ASN A 10 5.10 -5.43 -12.19
CA ASN A 10 5.40 -4.00 -12.00
C ASN A 10 5.48 -3.63 -10.49
N PRO A 11 6.44 -4.19 -9.74
CA PRO A 11 6.48 -4.09 -8.27
C PRO A 11 6.75 -2.66 -7.76
N ASP A 12 7.32 -1.80 -8.60
CA ASP A 12 7.60 -0.40 -8.27
C ASP A 12 6.42 0.53 -8.57
N SER A 13 5.39 0.04 -9.26
CA SER A 13 4.19 0.82 -9.59
C SER A 13 3.13 0.72 -8.50
N TYR A 14 2.52 1.85 -8.16
CA TYR A 14 1.35 1.90 -7.29
C TYR A 14 0.10 1.44 -8.07
N THR A 15 -0.39 0.24 -7.77
CA THR A 15 -1.57 -0.36 -8.43
C THR A 15 -2.51 -0.95 -7.37
N PRO A 16 -3.43 -0.14 -6.79
CA PRO A 16 -4.39 -0.58 -5.78
C PRO A 16 -5.24 -1.77 -6.24
N GLU A 17 -5.59 -1.80 -7.52
CA GLU A 17 -6.47 -2.78 -8.14
C GLU A 17 -5.89 -4.19 -8.14
N ARG A 18 -4.57 -4.33 -7.91
CA ARG A 18 -3.88 -5.62 -7.79
C ARG A 18 -4.53 -6.55 -6.76
N TRP A 19 -5.13 -5.98 -5.73
CA TRP A 19 -5.75 -6.71 -4.63
C TRP A 19 -7.24 -7.02 -4.86
N LEU A 20 -7.82 -6.54 -5.97
CA LEU A 20 -9.23 -6.71 -6.31
C LEU A 20 -9.40 -7.89 -7.28
N PRO A 21 -10.14 -8.96 -6.92
CA PRO A 21 -10.35 -10.12 -7.79
C PRO A 21 -10.92 -9.78 -9.18
N GLU A 22 -11.70 -8.71 -9.28
CA GLU A 22 -12.32 -8.24 -10.52
C GLU A 22 -11.29 -7.72 -11.53
N HIS A 23 -10.16 -7.21 -11.03
CA HIS A 23 -9.08 -6.64 -11.84
C HIS A 23 -7.87 -7.58 -11.93
N ASN A 24 -7.71 -8.46 -10.95
CA ASN A 24 -6.66 -9.46 -10.90
C ASN A 24 -7.25 -10.81 -10.44
N PRO A 25 -7.58 -11.72 -11.39
CA PRO A 25 -8.07 -13.06 -11.05
C PRO A 25 -7.10 -13.89 -10.19
N GLY A 26 -5.82 -13.52 -10.17
CA GLY A 26 -4.79 -14.11 -9.31
C GLY A 26 -4.64 -13.44 -7.94
N ALA A 27 -5.50 -12.48 -7.57
CA ALA A 27 -5.37 -11.72 -6.31
C ALA A 27 -5.34 -12.64 -5.08
N SER A 28 -6.13 -13.72 -5.08
CA SER A 28 -6.14 -14.71 -3.99
C SER A 28 -4.86 -15.53 -3.85
N ASN A 29 -4.01 -15.54 -4.88
CA ASN A 29 -2.73 -16.25 -4.87
C ASN A 29 -1.57 -15.35 -4.41
N LEU A 30 -1.83 -14.05 -4.20
CA LEU A 30 -0.83 -13.13 -3.68
C LEU A 30 -0.56 -13.45 -2.21
N PRO A 31 0.69 -13.26 -1.73
CA PRO A 31 1.00 -13.42 -0.33
C PRO A 31 0.18 -12.49 0.55
N ASP A 32 -0.09 -12.92 1.78
CA ASP A 32 -0.70 -12.07 2.78
C ASP A 32 0.21 -10.86 3.07
N VAL A 33 -0.32 -9.66 2.80
CA VAL A 33 0.39 -8.39 3.02
C VAL A 33 0.66 -8.16 4.50
N TYR A 34 -0.16 -8.67 5.42
CA TYR A 34 0.06 -8.52 6.86
C TYR A 34 1.37 -9.17 7.30
N ASP A 35 1.72 -10.33 6.74
CA ASP A 35 2.97 -11.02 7.06
C ASP A 35 4.20 -10.30 6.50
N ILE A 36 4.04 -9.54 5.41
CA ILE A 36 5.10 -8.73 4.81
C ILE A 36 5.29 -7.43 5.58
N VAL A 37 4.20 -6.73 5.91
CA VAL A 37 4.23 -5.37 6.47
C VAL A 37 4.46 -5.38 7.98
N PHE A 38 3.88 -6.34 8.70
CA PHE A 38 4.01 -6.45 10.16
C PHE A 38 5.05 -7.46 10.61
N GLY A 39 5.61 -8.24 9.68
CA GLY A 39 6.59 -9.29 9.94
C GLY A 39 5.99 -10.53 10.57
N PHE A 40 6.85 -11.41 11.12
CA PHE A 40 6.46 -12.72 11.62
C PHE A 40 7.21 -13.13 12.89
N GLY A 41 6.67 -14.13 13.60
CA GLY A 41 7.27 -14.74 14.79
C GLY A 41 7.28 -13.84 16.02
N ARG A 42 8.28 -14.03 16.91
CA ARG A 42 8.37 -13.33 18.21
C ARG A 42 8.54 -11.81 18.11
N ARG A 43 8.90 -11.27 16.94
CA ARG A 43 9.09 -9.83 16.69
C ARG A 43 8.04 -9.24 15.74
N ILE A 44 6.92 -9.93 15.56
CA ILE A 44 5.79 -9.40 14.81
C ILE A 44 5.31 -8.09 15.43
N CYS A 45 4.91 -7.12 14.62
CA CYS A 45 4.45 -5.82 15.10
C CYS A 45 3.29 -5.99 16.09
N PRO A 46 3.45 -5.59 17.37
CA PRO A 46 2.38 -5.74 18.36
C PRO A 46 1.20 -4.81 18.06
N GLY A 47 1.42 -3.72 17.31
CA GLY A 47 0.41 -2.75 16.93
C GLY A 47 -0.40 -3.12 15.68
N ARG A 48 -0.18 -4.28 15.05
CA ARG A 48 -0.81 -4.62 13.75
C ARG A 48 -2.34 -4.52 13.75
N PHE A 49 -2.98 -4.95 14.83
CA PHE A 49 -4.44 -4.90 14.93
C PHE A 49 -4.96 -3.48 15.09
N LEU A 50 -4.23 -2.63 15.82
CA LEU A 50 -4.57 -1.23 15.97
C LEU A 50 -4.39 -0.49 14.64
N ALA A 51 -3.24 -0.68 13.99
CA ALA A 51 -2.91 -0.07 12.71
C ALA A 51 -3.91 -0.46 11.61
N ASP A 52 -4.31 -1.73 11.56
CA ASP A 52 -5.31 -2.23 10.61
C ASP A 52 -6.66 -1.51 10.76
N ARG A 53 -7.19 -1.45 11.98
CA ARG A 53 -8.52 -0.84 12.24
C ARG A 53 -8.50 0.67 12.06
N ILE A 54 -7.44 1.33 12.52
CA ILE A 54 -7.33 2.79 12.43
C ILE A 54 -7.02 3.22 11.00
N GLY A 55 -6.17 2.50 10.26
CA GLY A 55 -5.73 2.90 8.93
C GLY A 55 -6.89 3.08 7.96
N PHE A 56 -7.77 2.07 7.86
CA PHE A 56 -8.96 2.16 7.00
C PHE A 56 -9.91 3.27 7.45
N THR A 57 -10.20 3.34 8.75
CA THR A 57 -11.11 4.36 9.31
C THR A 57 -10.58 5.78 9.07
N PHE A 58 -9.28 5.98 9.23
CA PHE A 58 -8.62 7.25 9.00
C PHE A 58 -8.70 7.67 7.53
N ALA A 59 -8.40 6.75 6.59
CA ALA A 59 -8.50 7.04 5.16
C ALA A 59 -9.93 7.44 4.76
N VAL A 60 -10.95 6.70 5.24
CA VAL A 60 -12.36 7.02 4.99
C VAL A 60 -12.73 8.37 5.58
N ALA A 61 -12.30 8.66 6.81
CA ALA A 61 -12.58 9.94 7.46
C ALA A 61 -12.01 11.11 6.64
N VAL A 62 -10.73 11.04 6.25
CA VAL A 62 -10.08 12.07 5.43
C VAL A 62 -10.80 12.28 4.10
N LEU A 63 -11.06 11.20 3.36
CA LEU A 63 -11.74 11.27 2.05
C LEU A 63 -13.19 11.74 2.15
N LYS A 64 -13.83 11.58 3.31
CA LYS A 64 -15.20 12.03 3.53
C LYS A 64 -15.28 13.52 3.88
N THR A 65 -14.23 14.07 4.49
CA THR A 65 -14.24 15.45 5.02
C THR A 65 -13.47 16.44 4.16
N TYR A 66 -12.53 15.99 3.35
CA TYR A 66 -11.63 16.84 2.59
C TYR A 66 -11.50 16.41 1.13
N ASP A 67 -11.31 17.40 0.27
CA ASP A 67 -10.78 17.18 -1.08
C ASP A 67 -9.24 17.26 -1.03
N ILE A 68 -8.57 16.21 -1.49
CA ILE A 68 -7.11 16.14 -1.55
C ILE A 68 -6.66 16.62 -2.92
N LEU A 69 -5.95 17.75 -2.97
CA LEU A 69 -5.50 18.41 -4.19
C LEU A 69 -3.98 18.61 -4.18
N PRO A 70 -3.33 18.72 -5.36
CA PRO A 70 -1.93 19.14 -5.43
C PRO A 70 -1.76 20.57 -4.90
N LEU A 71 -0.51 20.97 -4.65
CA LEU A 71 -0.19 22.34 -4.28
C LEU A 71 -0.59 23.31 -5.40
N GLU A 72 -0.94 24.55 -5.05
CA GLU A 72 -1.31 25.56 -6.05
C GLU A 72 -0.19 25.76 -7.09
N GLY A 73 -0.55 25.64 -8.36
CA GLY A 73 0.40 25.70 -9.47
C GLY A 73 1.12 24.39 -9.78
N GLU A 74 0.88 23.32 -9.02
CA GLU A 74 1.40 21.99 -9.28
C GLU A 74 0.33 21.05 -9.83
N GLU A 75 0.74 20.13 -10.72
CA GLU A 75 -0.11 19.03 -11.18
C GLU A 75 0.14 17.78 -10.35
N LEU A 76 -0.88 16.91 -10.22
CA LEU A 76 -0.70 15.59 -9.63
C LEU A 76 0.33 14.78 -10.43
N PRO A 77 1.36 14.22 -9.78
CA PRO A 77 2.30 13.33 -10.46
C PRO A 77 1.54 12.17 -11.10
N ARG A 78 1.75 11.94 -12.40
CA ARG A 78 1.19 10.77 -13.09
C ARG A 78 1.89 9.48 -12.69
N GLU A 79 3.10 9.60 -12.19
CA GLU A 79 3.93 8.50 -11.71
C GLU A 79 4.48 8.84 -10.34
N PHE A 80 4.44 7.87 -9.44
CA PHE A 80 5.05 7.95 -8.11
C PHE A 80 6.23 6.97 -8.09
N PRO A 81 7.40 7.36 -8.61
CA PRO A 81 8.55 6.47 -8.62
C PRO A 81 8.92 6.12 -7.19
N TYR A 82 9.17 4.84 -6.94
CA TYR A 82 9.68 4.43 -5.65
C TYR A 82 11.02 5.11 -5.37
N GLN A 83 11.12 5.74 -4.20
CA GLN A 83 12.37 6.25 -3.66
C GLN A 83 12.68 5.48 -2.38
N ASP A 84 13.87 4.88 -2.30
CA ASP A 84 14.29 4.15 -1.11
C ASP A 84 14.59 5.14 0.01
N ALA A 85 13.75 5.13 1.06
CA ALA A 85 13.87 6.04 2.18
C ALA A 85 15.13 5.77 3.05
N ILE A 86 15.78 4.61 2.88
CA ILE A 86 16.98 4.20 3.61
C ILE A 86 18.26 4.62 2.87
N ALA A 87 18.19 4.84 1.55
CA ALA A 87 19.32 5.33 0.76
C ALA A 87 19.34 6.87 0.76
N ARG A 88 19.71 7.45 1.90
CA ARG A 88 20.18 8.85 2.00
C ARG A 88 21.61 8.87 2.48
#